data_AF-A0A7W0LZ33-F1
#
_entry.id   AF-A0A7W0LZ33-F1
#
_cell.length_a   1.000
_cell.length_b   1.000
_cell.length_c   1.000
_cell.angle_alpha   90.00
_cell.angle_beta   90.00
_cell.angle_gamma   90.00
#
_symmetry.space_group_name_H-M   'P 1'
#
loop_
_entity.id
_entity.type
_entity.pdbx_description
1 polymer ?
#
loop_
_entity_poly.entity_id
_entity_poly.type
_entity_poly.pdbx_seq_one_letter_code
_entity_poly.pdbx_strand_id
1 'polypeptide(L)'
;MHKKWFSYPPVLAAIAASLLLPATAAAHPGQHGGDAGHLTGTGDWGKVQFLGHEEVTQTEGLVADVAAYGDYAYLANWGEPDCSGPEKGGVNTPDAGAWVIDISDPTNPVEKNFIAMPQDTRPGEGMQVVHIET
;
A
#
# COMPACT_ATOMS: atom_id res chain seq x y z
N MET A 1 -35.86 8.45 -65.92
CA MET A 1 -36.09 7.74 -64.64
C MET A 1 -34.77 7.67 -63.88
N HIS A 2 -34.76 8.17 -62.62
CA HIS A 2 -33.87 7.82 -61.49
C HIS A 2 -32.33 7.96 -61.63
N LYS A 3 -31.53 8.43 -60.68
CA LYS A 3 -31.63 9.06 -59.34
C LYS A 3 -30.22 9.64 -59.09
N LYS A 4 -30.10 10.85 -58.53
CA LYS A 4 -28.82 11.47 -58.10
C LYS A 4 -28.33 10.83 -56.81
N TRP A 5 -27.03 10.56 -56.66
CA TRP A 5 -26.36 10.47 -55.34
C TRP A 5 -24.94 11.04 -55.43
N PHE A 6 -24.67 12.02 -54.57
CA PHE A 6 -23.35 12.58 -54.26
C PHE A 6 -22.45 11.49 -53.63
N SER A 7 -21.15 11.52 -53.93
CA SER A 7 -20.13 10.93 -53.04
C SER A 7 -19.11 12.00 -52.71
N TYR A 8 -19.04 12.34 -51.42
CA TYR A 8 -17.96 13.12 -50.82
C TYR A 8 -16.70 12.23 -50.70
N PRO A 9 -15.49 12.80 -50.83
CA PRO A 9 -14.25 12.05 -50.61
C PRO A 9 -14.10 11.66 -49.13
N PRO A 10 -13.37 10.57 -48.83
CA PRO A 10 -13.26 10.07 -47.47
C PRO A 10 -12.44 11.04 -46.60
N VAL A 11 -13.02 11.44 -45.47
CA VAL A 11 -12.27 12.07 -44.38
C VAL A 11 -11.31 11.01 -43.84
N LEU A 12 -10.00 11.22 -43.98
CA LEU A 12 -8.99 10.47 -43.24
C LEU A 12 -9.23 10.72 -41.75
N ALA A 13 -9.81 9.74 -41.07
CA ALA A 13 -9.81 9.70 -39.61
C ALA A 13 -8.40 9.30 -39.15
N ALA A 14 -7.62 10.28 -38.70
CA ALA A 14 -6.39 10.01 -37.96
C ALA A 14 -6.78 9.39 -36.61
N ILE A 15 -6.65 8.08 -36.48
CA ILE A 15 -6.74 7.39 -35.19
C ILE A 15 -5.46 7.74 -34.43
N ALA A 16 -5.55 8.70 -33.51
CA ALA A 16 -4.52 8.89 -32.51
C ALA A 16 -4.54 7.67 -31.58
N ALA A 17 -3.54 6.79 -31.75
CA ALA A 17 -3.28 5.73 -30.79
C ALA A 17 -2.78 6.39 -29.49
N SER A 18 -3.70 6.71 -28.58
CA SER A 18 -3.35 7.02 -27.20
C SER A 18 -2.78 5.76 -26.57
N LEU A 19 -1.45 5.67 -26.49
CA LEU A 19 -0.76 4.70 -25.67
C LEU A 19 -1.26 4.86 -24.24
N LEU A 20 -2.12 3.93 -23.81
CA LEU A 20 -2.38 3.69 -22.40
C LEU A 20 -1.12 3.00 -21.86
N LEU A 21 -0.15 3.81 -21.43
CA LEU A 21 0.91 3.32 -20.56
C LEU A 21 0.22 2.90 -19.24
N PRO A 22 0.45 1.68 -18.72
CA PRO A 22 0.05 1.38 -17.36
C PRO A 22 0.74 2.42 -16.48
N ALA A 23 -0.05 3.21 -15.75
CA ALA A 23 0.48 4.03 -14.68
C ALA A 23 1.02 3.05 -13.64
N THR A 24 2.30 2.68 -13.77
CA THR A 24 3.05 2.13 -12.65
C THR A 24 2.93 3.19 -11.57
N ALA A 25 2.16 2.91 -10.52
CA ALA A 25 2.24 3.64 -9.27
C ALA A 25 3.61 3.31 -8.64
N ALA A 26 4.68 3.72 -9.32
CA ALA A 26 5.97 3.83 -8.72
C ALA A 26 5.81 4.89 -7.63
N ALA A 27 6.22 4.56 -6.40
CA ALA A 27 6.33 5.54 -5.34
C ALA A 27 7.01 6.79 -5.93
N HIS A 28 6.32 7.93 -5.90
CA HIS A 28 6.89 9.15 -6.43
C HIS A 28 8.17 9.41 -5.61
N PRO A 29 9.33 9.74 -6.22
CA PRO A 29 10.64 9.78 -5.53
C PRO A 29 10.78 10.88 -4.45
N GLY A 30 9.67 11.49 -4.02
CA GLY A 30 9.60 12.42 -2.90
C GLY A 30 8.36 12.24 -2.02
N GLN A 31 7.69 11.08 -2.03
CA GLN A 31 6.56 10.83 -1.13
C GLN A 31 6.99 10.70 0.33
N HIS A 32 8.08 10.00 0.61
CA HIS A 32 8.79 10.13 1.87
C HIS A 32 9.81 11.22 1.64
N GLY A 33 9.68 12.37 2.31
CA GLY A 33 10.68 13.43 2.20
C GLY A 33 12.10 12.88 2.43
N GLY A 34 13.11 13.66 2.06
CA GLY A 34 14.47 13.31 2.47
C GLY A 34 14.56 13.19 3.99
N ASP A 35 15.68 12.68 4.48
CA ASP A 35 15.99 12.43 5.88
C ASP A 35 15.85 13.62 6.87
N ALA A 36 15.48 14.80 6.36
CA ALA A 36 15.15 15.97 7.14
C ALA A 36 13.92 15.71 8.02
N GLY A 37 14.13 15.66 9.34
CA GLY A 37 13.09 15.36 10.33
C GLY A 37 12.96 13.87 10.66
N HIS A 38 13.57 12.98 9.87
CA HIS A 38 13.80 11.60 10.28
C HIS A 38 14.87 11.57 11.37
N LEU A 39 14.79 10.56 12.24
CA LEU A 39 15.85 10.28 13.21
C LEU A 39 17.09 9.76 12.46
N THR A 40 17.84 10.68 11.86
CA THR A 40 19.17 10.45 11.26
C THR A 40 20.22 10.39 12.34
N GLY A 41 20.05 9.45 13.26
CA GLY A 41 21.06 9.16 14.26
C GLY A 41 21.81 7.90 13.85
N THR A 42 23.11 7.86 14.15
CA THR A 42 23.72 6.61 14.63
C THR A 42 23.04 6.13 15.94
N GLY A 43 22.20 6.99 16.54
CA GLY A 43 21.75 6.94 17.93
C GLY A 43 22.95 7.21 18.85
N ASP A 44 22.79 8.03 19.89
CA ASP A 44 23.66 7.83 21.04
C ASP A 44 23.36 6.41 21.54
N TRP A 45 24.34 5.51 21.42
CA TRP A 45 24.22 4.12 21.85
C TRP A 45 23.64 4.07 23.26
N GLY A 46 22.53 3.34 23.44
CA GLY A 46 21.85 3.20 24.74
C GLY A 46 20.67 4.14 25.01
N LYS A 47 20.30 5.05 24.09
CA LYS A 47 19.04 5.82 24.20
C LYS A 47 17.82 5.07 23.66
N VAL A 48 18.06 4.12 22.77
CA VAL A 48 17.08 3.17 22.24
C VAL A 48 17.66 1.78 22.45
N GLN A 49 16.86 0.91 23.06
CA GLN A 49 17.21 -0.50 23.23
C GLN A 49 16.35 -1.33 22.27
N PHE A 50 17.00 -2.11 21.42
CA PHE A 50 16.31 -3.16 20.67
C PHE A 50 15.95 -4.30 21.63
N LEU A 51 14.66 -4.59 21.76
CA LEU A 51 14.14 -5.62 22.66
C LEU A 51 13.78 -6.91 21.91
N GLY A 52 13.12 -6.78 20.77
CA GLY A 52 12.66 -7.87 19.93
C GLY A 52 12.10 -7.33 18.61
N HIS A 53 11.74 -8.24 17.72
CA HIS A 53 11.10 -7.94 16.45
C HIS A 53 10.20 -9.09 16.03
N GLU A 54 9.22 -8.79 15.18
CA GLU A 54 8.40 -9.77 14.47
C GLU A 54 8.53 -9.48 12.97
N GLU A 55 8.68 -10.54 12.17
CA GLU A 55 8.77 -10.44 10.71
C GLU A 55 7.42 -10.83 10.08
N VAL A 56 6.66 -9.83 9.64
CA VAL A 56 5.31 -10.03 9.06
C VAL A 56 5.33 -10.29 7.55
N THR A 57 6.46 -10.04 6.90
CA THR A 57 6.66 -10.22 5.45
C THR A 57 8.15 -10.17 5.10
N GLN A 58 8.52 -10.87 4.03
CA GLN A 58 9.85 -10.80 3.41
C GLN A 58 9.94 -9.76 2.28
N THR A 59 8.83 -9.09 1.97
CA THR A 59 8.78 -8.08 0.89
C THR A 59 9.25 -6.74 1.44
N GLU A 60 10.36 -6.23 0.89
CA GLU A 60 10.89 -4.91 1.28
C GLU A 60 9.89 -3.79 0.96
N GLY A 61 9.77 -2.83 1.89
CA GLY A 61 8.94 -1.63 1.71
C GLY A 61 7.43 -1.87 1.78
N LEU A 62 6.99 -3.07 2.20
CA LEU A 62 5.56 -3.40 2.20
C LEU A 62 4.79 -2.80 3.39
N VAL A 63 5.47 -2.62 4.52
CA VAL A 63 4.91 -1.95 5.70
C VAL A 63 4.97 -0.44 5.48
N ALA A 64 3.81 0.20 5.31
CA ALA A 64 3.73 1.63 5.01
C ALA A 64 3.65 2.53 6.26
N ASP A 65 3.06 2.04 7.35
CA ASP A 65 2.89 2.81 8.58
C ASP A 65 2.61 1.90 9.78
N VAL A 66 2.74 2.44 10.99
CA VAL A 66 2.47 1.77 12.25
C VAL A 66 1.62 2.65 13.17
N ALA A 67 0.56 2.06 13.73
CA ALA A 67 -0.15 2.63 14.88
C ALA A 67 -0.13 1.64 16.04
N ALA A 68 -0.10 2.12 17.28
CA ALA A 68 -0.13 1.27 18.46
C ALA A 68 -1.13 1.79 19.49
N TYR A 69 -1.81 0.86 20.17
CA TYR A 69 -2.72 1.17 21.27
C TYR A 69 -2.81 -0.01 22.25
N GLY A 70 -2.55 0.25 23.53
CA GLY A 70 -2.47 -0.79 24.55
C GLY A 70 -1.39 -1.82 24.20
N ASP A 71 -1.76 -3.10 24.23
CA ASP A 71 -0.86 -4.23 23.96
C ASP A 71 -0.78 -4.62 22.47
N TYR A 72 -1.26 -3.76 21.56
CA TYR A 72 -1.32 -4.08 20.14
C TYR A 72 -0.67 -3.01 19.26
N ALA A 73 0.03 -3.46 18.23
CA ALA A 73 0.45 -2.67 17.08
C ALA A 73 -0.29 -3.11 15.81
N TYR A 74 -0.53 -2.16 14.93
CA TYR A 74 -1.22 -2.32 13.66
C TYR A 74 -0.30 -1.81 12.55
N LEU A 75 0.19 -2.72 11.71
CA LEU A 75 1.13 -2.41 10.64
C LEU A 75 0.38 -2.41 9.31
N ALA A 76 0.36 -1.27 8.61
CA ALA A 76 -0.29 -1.17 7.31
C ALA A 76 0.47 -1.96 6.25
N ASN A 77 -0.16 -2.99 5.70
CA ASN A 77 0.27 -3.66 4.49
C ASN A 77 -0.22 -2.84 3.28
N TRP A 78 0.68 -2.15 2.59
CA TRP A 78 0.32 -1.34 1.41
C TRP A 78 -0.08 -2.19 0.19
N GLY A 79 0.31 -3.45 0.06
CA GLY A 79 0.02 -4.19 -1.17
C GLY A 79 0.52 -5.63 -1.20
N GLU A 80 0.31 -6.31 -2.31
CA GLU A 80 1.05 -7.51 -2.68
C GLU A 80 2.22 -7.15 -3.61
N PRO A 81 3.35 -7.88 -3.53
CA PRO A 81 4.43 -7.74 -4.51
C PRO A 81 4.00 -8.12 -5.93
N ASP A 82 3.03 -9.04 -6.08
CA ASP A 82 2.58 -9.56 -7.37
C ASP A 82 1.32 -8.83 -7.85
N CYS A 83 1.51 -7.75 -8.62
CA CYS A 83 0.45 -7.17 -9.46
C CYS A 83 0.17 -8.01 -10.73
N SER A 84 0.64 -9.27 -10.80
CA SER A 84 0.62 -10.07 -12.04
C SER A 84 -0.63 -10.95 -12.19
N GLY A 85 -1.81 -10.37 -12.00
CA GLY A 85 -3.12 -10.85 -12.45
C GLY A 85 -3.61 -12.23 -11.98
N PRO A 86 -4.81 -12.64 -12.43
CA PRO A 86 -6.03 -11.90 -12.11
C PRO A 86 -6.19 -11.82 -10.58
N GLU A 87 -6.31 -10.60 -10.06
CA GLU A 87 -6.55 -10.31 -8.64
C GLU A 87 -7.84 -11.02 -8.19
N LYS A 88 -7.73 -11.84 -7.13
CA LYS A 88 -8.77 -12.82 -6.81
C LYS A 88 -9.81 -12.34 -5.82
N GLY A 89 -9.56 -11.33 -5.02
CA GLY A 89 -10.60 -10.84 -4.15
C GLY A 89 -10.57 -11.28 -2.72
N GLY A 90 -10.27 -10.37 -1.81
CA GLY A 90 -10.96 -10.29 -0.53
C GLY A 90 -10.37 -11.17 0.57
N VAL A 91 -11.21 -11.57 1.54
CA VAL A 91 -10.77 -12.03 2.88
C VAL A 91 -9.70 -13.13 2.85
N ASN A 92 -9.72 -14.02 1.86
CA ASN A 92 -8.80 -15.16 1.76
C ASN A 92 -7.61 -14.93 0.80
N THR A 93 -7.63 -13.85 0.02
CA THR A 93 -6.56 -13.41 -0.89
C THR A 93 -6.52 -11.88 -0.92
N PRO A 94 -6.23 -11.22 0.23
CA PRO A 94 -6.32 -9.77 0.32
C PRO A 94 -5.06 -9.12 -0.25
N ASP A 95 -5.25 -8.17 -1.19
CA ASP A 95 -4.12 -7.43 -1.77
C ASP A 95 -3.40 -6.56 -0.74
N ALA A 96 -4.08 -6.22 0.36
CA ALA A 96 -3.60 -5.28 1.36
C ALA A 96 -4.38 -5.45 2.68
N GLY A 97 -3.95 -4.76 3.73
CA GLY A 97 -4.61 -4.86 5.03
C GLY A 97 -3.77 -4.32 6.18
N ALA A 98 -4.05 -4.79 7.39
CA ALA A 98 -3.21 -4.48 8.55
C ALA A 98 -2.87 -5.75 9.33
N TRP A 99 -1.58 -5.99 9.54
CA TRP A 99 -1.14 -6.99 10.50
C TRP A 99 -1.41 -6.48 11.91
N VAL A 100 -1.94 -7.35 12.76
CA VAL A 100 -2.19 -7.07 14.17
C VAL A 100 -1.17 -7.83 14.99
N ILE A 101 -0.30 -7.09 15.66
CA ILE A 101 0.82 -7.63 16.43
C ILE A 101 0.54 -7.44 17.91
N ASP A 102 0.60 -8.53 18.67
CA ASP A 102 0.62 -8.49 20.13
C ASP A 102 2.02 -8.06 20.57
N ILE A 103 2.07 -6.96 21.31
CA ILE A 103 3.29 -6.34 21.83
C ILE A 103 3.27 -6.28 23.37
N SER A 104 2.43 -7.10 24.03
CA SER A 104 2.38 -7.19 25.50
C SER A 104 3.72 -7.63 26.11
N ASP A 105 4.47 -8.48 25.42
CA ASP A 105 5.88 -8.76 25.66
C ASP A 105 6.74 -8.18 24.52
N PRO A 106 7.38 -7.01 24.71
CA PRO A 106 8.17 -6.37 23.65
C PRO A 106 9.45 -7.13 23.30
N THR A 107 9.85 -8.13 24.09
CA THR A 107 10.98 -9.02 23.76
C THR A 107 10.57 -10.19 22.85
N ASN A 108 9.27 -10.44 22.74
CA ASN A 108 8.69 -11.49 21.90
C ASN A 108 7.34 -11.02 21.32
N PRO A 109 7.33 -10.01 20.42
CA PRO A 109 6.13 -9.63 19.70
C PRO A 109 5.65 -10.77 18.79
N VAL A 110 4.34 -10.90 18.59
CA VAL A 110 3.76 -12.01 17.82
C VAL A 110 2.62 -11.52 16.94
N GLU A 111 2.60 -11.92 15.66
CA GLU A 111 1.43 -11.71 14.81
C GLU A 111 0.22 -12.51 15.32
N LYS A 112 -0.90 -11.83 15.57
CA LYS A 112 -2.15 -12.45 16.06
C LYS A 112 -3.21 -12.58 14.98
N ASN A 113 -3.24 -11.63 14.04
CA ASN A 113 -4.30 -11.55 13.06
C ASN A 113 -3.91 -10.66 11.87
N PHE A 114 -4.71 -10.75 10.81
CA PHE A 114 -4.65 -9.87 9.66
C PHE A 114 -6.04 -9.29 9.36
N ILE A 115 -6.15 -7.96 9.33
CA ILE A 115 -7.37 -7.26 8.93
C ILE A 115 -7.30 -7.04 7.42
N ALA A 116 -7.96 -7.93 6.67
CA ALA A 116 -8.06 -7.83 5.22
C ALA A 116 -8.81 -6.57 4.77
N MET A 117 -8.26 -5.88 3.77
CA MET A 117 -8.96 -4.83 3.05
C MET A 117 -9.62 -5.37 1.77
N PRO A 118 -10.65 -4.69 1.23
CA PRO A 118 -11.19 -4.98 -0.09
C PRO A 118 -10.10 -4.94 -1.16
N GLN A 119 -10.35 -5.58 -2.31
CA GLN A 119 -9.44 -5.46 -3.45
C GLN A 119 -9.20 -4.03 -3.86
N ASP A 120 -8.03 -3.81 -4.46
CA ASP A 120 -7.64 -2.52 -5.00
C ASP A 120 -7.65 -1.38 -3.97
N THR A 121 -7.75 -1.72 -2.69
CA THR A 121 -7.80 -0.78 -1.57
C THR A 121 -6.57 -0.99 -0.72
N ARG A 122 -5.75 0.05 -0.60
CA ARG A 122 -4.44 -0.02 0.06
C ARG A 122 -4.42 0.88 1.28
N PRO A 123 -4.34 0.36 2.51
CA PRO A 123 -4.02 1.17 3.66
C PRO A 123 -2.59 1.69 3.48
N GLY A 124 -2.46 2.99 3.32
CA GLY A 124 -1.17 3.68 3.18
C GLY A 124 -0.74 4.34 4.48
N GLU A 125 -0.03 5.45 4.33
CA GLU A 125 0.36 6.33 5.43
C GLU A 125 -0.87 6.88 6.17
N GLY A 126 -0.72 7.16 7.47
CA GLY A 126 -1.75 7.75 8.31
C GLY A 126 -2.54 6.74 9.14
N MET A 127 -1.95 5.59 9.48
CA MET A 127 -2.55 4.64 10.41
C MET A 127 -2.82 5.32 11.76
N GLN A 128 -4.06 5.22 12.24
CA GLN A 128 -4.45 5.82 13.50
C GLN A 128 -5.36 4.87 14.29
N VAL A 129 -5.11 4.78 15.59
CA VAL A 129 -6.06 4.18 16.53
C VAL A 129 -6.80 5.29 17.26
N VAL A 130 -8.12 5.22 17.29
CA VAL A 130 -8.98 6.13 18.06
C VAL A 130 -9.72 5.30 19.10
N HIS A 131 -9.48 5.58 20.39
CA HIS A 131 -10.26 5.02 21.48
C HIS A 131 -11.43 5.94 21.79
N ILE A 132 -12.65 5.39 21.86
CA ILE A 132 -13.86 6.14 22.21
C ILE A 132 -14.53 5.44 23.40
N GLU A 133 -14.64 6.17 24.51
CA GLU A 133 -15.42 5.78 25.68
C GLU A 133 -16.81 6.44 25.61
N THR A 134 -17.85 5.74 26.07
CA THR A 134 -19.25 6.20 26.02
C THR A 134 -19.90 6.16 27.39
#